data_AF-A0A9W8VD13-F1
#
_entry.id   AF-A0A9W8VD13-F1
#
_cell.length_a   1.000
_cell.length_b   1.000
_cell.length_c   1.000
_cell.angle_alpha   90.00
_cell.angle_beta   90.00
_cell.angle_gamma   90.00
#
_symmetry.space_group_name_H-M   'P 1'
#
loop_
_entity.id
_entity.type
_entity.pdbx_description
1 polymer ?
#
loop_
_entity_poly.entity_id
_entity_poly.type
_entity_poly.pdbx_seq_one_letter_code
_entity_poly.pdbx_strand_id
1 'polypeptide(L)'
;MPIRPNTRLLIVTRLGEIHIELHEHEKALQILQRELDAMVVQKGRPFRRLSMAMAEAYIGLGNLDAATLVLQQLTSVEPPELDDLNDQVLRMRRLILSARIEHERLRFDEALQIWQLTLQTMQQLSIFRSRHGWTAAIIYLSMAHAQIAMGDTASGRQSWDAAVEIAMSERFEYVFPVLATVWLQKVVGEIYQSQGWPLRVMLPGGKSDLTWL
;
A
#
# COMPACT_ATOMS: atom_id res chain seq x y z
N MET A 1 -11.98 -28.24 18.92
CA MET A 1 -12.50 -26.91 19.30
C MET A 1 -12.71 -26.09 18.04
N PRO A 2 -13.82 -25.34 17.90
CA PRO A 2 -14.00 -24.43 16.78
C PRO A 2 -12.97 -23.28 16.83
N ILE A 3 -12.52 -22.80 15.67
CA ILE A 3 -11.60 -21.66 15.56
C ILE A 3 -12.28 -20.40 16.12
N ARG A 4 -11.54 -19.60 16.91
CA ARG A 4 -12.06 -18.35 17.47
C ARG A 4 -12.46 -17.40 16.32
N PRO A 5 -13.60 -16.68 16.41
CA PRO A 5 -14.09 -15.82 15.32
C PRO A 5 -13.04 -14.82 14.78
N ASN A 6 -12.33 -14.11 15.66
CA ASN A 6 -11.29 -13.15 15.24
C ASN A 6 -10.11 -13.82 14.53
N THR A 7 -9.75 -15.05 14.92
CA THR A 7 -8.70 -15.83 14.26
C THR A 7 -9.14 -16.25 12.87
N ARG A 8 -10.41 -16.69 12.71
CA ARG A 8 -10.99 -17.00 11.41
C ARG A 8 -10.96 -15.78 10.49
N LEU A 9 -11.44 -14.61 10.93
CA LEU A 9 -11.44 -13.39 10.11
C LEU A 9 -10.04 -12.95 9.70
N LEU A 10 -9.04 -13.12 10.58
CA LEU A 10 -7.65 -12.88 10.23
C LEU A 10 -7.15 -13.82 9.13
N ILE A 11 -7.43 -15.13 9.25
CA ILE A 11 -7.06 -16.12 8.23
C ILE A 11 -7.73 -15.80 6.90
N VAL A 12 -9.03 -15.48 6.91
CA VAL A 12 -9.77 -15.13 5.69
C VAL A 12 -9.21 -13.86 5.05
N THR A 13 -8.85 -12.84 5.85
CA THR A 13 -8.19 -11.64 5.33
C THR A 13 -6.90 -12.02 4.60
N ARG A 14 -6.03 -12.83 5.22
CA ARG A 14 -4.76 -13.25 4.61
C ARG A 14 -4.96 -14.08 3.35
N LEU A 15 -5.96 -14.97 3.34
CA LEU A 15 -6.31 -15.73 2.15
C LEU A 15 -6.78 -14.82 1.00
N GLY A 16 -7.62 -13.83 1.30
CA GLY A 16 -8.05 -12.82 0.33
C GLY A 16 -6.85 -12.04 -0.23
N GLU A 17 -5.93 -11.60 0.64
CA GLU A 17 -4.69 -10.91 0.23
C GLU A 17 -3.80 -11.78 -0.67
N ILE A 18 -3.67 -13.08 -0.38
CA ILE A 18 -2.92 -14.01 -1.24
C ILE A 18 -3.59 -14.11 -2.62
N HIS A 19 -4.92 -14.21 -2.69
CA HIS A 19 -5.63 -14.22 -3.98
C HIS A 19 -5.39 -12.93 -4.77
N ILE A 20 -5.35 -11.77 -4.10
CA ILE A 20 -5.04 -10.48 -4.73
C ILE A 20 -3.61 -10.47 -5.28
N GLU A 21 -2.62 -10.96 -4.53
CA GLU A 21 -1.23 -11.09 -4.98
C GLU A 21 -1.10 -12.01 -6.21
N LEU A 22 -2.00 -12.99 -6.35
CA LEU A 22 -2.10 -13.88 -7.50
C LEU A 22 -2.96 -13.32 -8.64
N HIS A 23 -3.38 -12.06 -8.55
CA HIS A 23 -4.30 -11.40 -9.48
C HIS A 23 -5.69 -12.06 -9.60
N GLU A 24 -6.08 -12.91 -8.65
CA GLU A 24 -7.40 -13.56 -8.57
C GLU A 24 -8.41 -12.65 -7.84
N HIS A 25 -8.58 -11.41 -8.33
CA HIS A 25 -9.29 -10.36 -7.61
C HIS A 25 -10.78 -10.66 -7.39
N GLU A 26 -11.50 -11.23 -8.37
CA GLU A 26 -12.92 -11.57 -8.17
C GLU A 26 -13.10 -12.63 -7.08
N LYS A 27 -12.18 -13.61 -7.02
CA LYS A 27 -12.20 -14.66 -6.01
C LYS A 27 -11.87 -14.11 -4.62
N ALA A 28 -10.93 -13.16 -4.54
CA ALA A 28 -10.67 -12.44 -3.30
C ALA A 28 -11.94 -11.71 -2.82
N LEU A 29 -12.63 -10.99 -3.71
CA LEU A 29 -13.90 -10.32 -3.37
C LEU A 29 -14.96 -11.31 -2.87
N GLN A 30 -15.16 -12.44 -3.55
CA GLN A 30 -16.13 -13.46 -3.13
C GLN A 30 -15.88 -13.96 -1.70
N ILE A 31 -14.62 -14.20 -1.36
CA ILE A 31 -14.22 -14.70 -0.04
C ILE A 31 -14.39 -13.61 1.04
N LEU A 32 -13.96 -12.38 0.75
CA LEU A 32 -13.98 -11.27 1.70
C LEU A 32 -15.41 -10.77 1.96
N GLN A 33 -16.22 -10.62 0.90
CA GLN A 33 -17.59 -10.11 0.98
C GLN A 33 -18.46 -11.01 1.87
N ARG A 34 -18.31 -12.33 1.74
CA ARG A 34 -19.05 -13.30 2.57
C ARG A 34 -18.84 -13.08 4.07
N GLU A 35 -17.61 -12.78 4.48
CA GLU A 35 -17.35 -12.50 5.90
C GLU A 35 -17.89 -11.13 6.31
N LEU A 36 -17.74 -10.11 5.46
CA LEU A 36 -18.23 -8.75 5.71
C LEU A 36 -19.77 -8.71 5.86
N ASP A 37 -20.50 -9.43 5.01
CA ASP A 37 -21.96 -9.54 5.08
C ASP A 37 -22.44 -10.23 6.37
N ALA A 38 -21.63 -11.17 6.88
CA ALA A 38 -21.92 -11.88 8.13
C ALA A 38 -21.54 -11.07 9.38
N MET A 39 -20.85 -9.93 9.25
CA MET A 39 -20.45 -9.12 10.40
C MET A 39 -21.62 -8.31 10.97
N VAL A 40 -21.99 -8.60 12.21
CA VAL A 40 -22.99 -7.80 12.96
C VAL A 40 -22.46 -6.38 13.27
N VAL A 41 -21.14 -6.24 13.45
CA VAL A 41 -20.51 -4.97 13.88
C VAL A 41 -19.39 -4.57 12.92
N GLN A 42 -19.65 -3.53 12.13
CA GLN A 42 -18.74 -3.02 11.10
C GLN A 42 -17.90 -1.82 11.59
N LYS A 43 -17.13 -1.99 12.68
CA LYS A 43 -16.24 -0.93 13.20
C LYS A 43 -14.90 -1.40 13.80
N GLY A 44 -14.78 -2.69 14.08
CA GLY A 44 -13.59 -3.24 14.74
C GLY A 44 -12.39 -3.44 13.81
N ARG A 45 -11.24 -3.78 14.41
CA ARG A 45 -10.02 -4.15 13.67
C ARG A 45 -10.23 -5.24 12.61
N PRO A 46 -11.02 -6.32 12.86
CA PRO A 46 -11.29 -7.32 11.83
C PRO A 46 -12.02 -6.76 10.62
N PHE A 47 -13.03 -5.91 10.84
CA PHE A 47 -13.76 -5.22 9.77
C PHE A 47 -12.80 -4.36 8.94
N ARG A 48 -11.99 -3.51 9.60
CA ARG A 48 -11.04 -2.65 8.89
C ARG A 48 -10.04 -3.42 8.03
N ARG A 49 -9.55 -4.55 8.52
CA ARG A 49 -8.62 -5.44 7.78
C ARG A 49 -9.27 -6.04 6.53
N LEU A 50 -10.46 -6.64 6.67
CA LEU A 50 -11.20 -7.23 5.55
C LEU A 50 -11.53 -6.18 4.50
N SER A 51 -12.06 -5.04 4.91
CA SER A 51 -12.41 -3.95 4.00
C SER A 51 -11.21 -3.37 3.26
N MET A 52 -10.03 -3.26 3.90
CA MET A 52 -8.82 -2.84 3.16
C MET A 52 -8.34 -3.88 2.14
N ALA A 53 -8.45 -5.18 2.45
CA ALA A 53 -8.20 -6.21 1.45
C ALA A 53 -9.22 -6.13 0.30
N MET A 54 -10.48 -5.83 0.60
CA MET A 54 -11.53 -5.64 -0.41
C MET A 54 -11.25 -4.43 -1.30
N ALA A 55 -10.81 -3.30 -0.72
CA ALA A 55 -10.41 -2.12 -1.48
C ALA A 55 -9.24 -2.42 -2.43
N GLU A 56 -8.23 -3.17 -1.97
CA GLU A 56 -7.10 -3.62 -2.80
C GLU A 56 -7.57 -4.49 -3.98
N ALA A 57 -8.51 -5.42 -3.76
CA ALA A 57 -9.10 -6.22 -4.82
C ALA A 57 -9.87 -5.35 -5.84
N TYR A 58 -10.62 -4.34 -5.39
CA TYR A 58 -11.28 -3.40 -6.28
C TYR A 58 -10.30 -2.56 -7.10
N ILE A 59 -9.18 -2.13 -6.52
CA ILE A 59 -8.10 -1.46 -7.25
C ILE A 59 -7.55 -2.39 -8.35
N GLY A 60 -7.27 -3.65 -8.01
CA GLY A 60 -6.79 -4.64 -8.98
C GLY A 60 -7.74 -4.94 -10.14
N LEU A 61 -9.05 -4.74 -9.95
CA LEU A 61 -10.07 -4.81 -11.01
C LEU A 61 -10.27 -3.49 -11.77
N GLY A 62 -9.56 -2.42 -11.40
CA GLY A 62 -9.79 -1.07 -11.94
C GLY A 62 -11.11 -0.43 -11.48
N ASN A 63 -11.81 -1.01 -10.50
CA ASN A 63 -13.04 -0.45 -9.94
C ASN A 63 -12.72 0.56 -8.82
N LEU A 64 -12.13 1.69 -9.23
CA LEU A 64 -11.58 2.71 -8.33
C LEU A 64 -12.66 3.43 -7.50
N ASP A 65 -13.89 3.52 -8.01
CA ASP A 65 -15.02 4.10 -7.30
C ASP A 65 -15.48 3.22 -6.14
N ALA A 66 -15.59 1.91 -6.36
CA ALA A 66 -15.88 0.96 -5.28
C ALA A 66 -14.78 0.95 -4.23
N ALA A 67 -13.50 0.97 -4.65
CA ALA A 67 -12.38 1.08 -3.73
C ALA A 67 -12.47 2.37 -2.87
N THR A 68 -12.78 3.51 -3.49
CA THR A 68 -12.94 4.80 -2.82
C THR A 68 -14.03 4.75 -1.76
N LEU A 69 -15.20 4.19 -2.10
CA LEU A 69 -16.34 4.06 -1.19
C LEU A 69 -15.96 3.25 0.07
N VAL A 70 -15.21 2.17 -0.12
CA VAL A 70 -14.72 1.34 0.99
C VAL A 70 -13.77 2.14 1.89
N LEU A 71 -12.83 2.90 1.33
CA LEU A 71 -11.89 3.71 2.12
C LEU A 71 -12.58 4.87 2.86
N GLN A 72 -13.63 5.45 2.28
CA GLN A 72 -14.45 6.47 2.94
C GLN A 72 -15.16 5.88 4.17
N GLN A 73 -15.76 4.70 4.04
CA GLN A 73 -16.38 4.00 5.18
C GLN A 73 -15.35 3.75 6.29
N LEU A 74 -14.14 3.32 5.93
CA LEU A 74 -13.06 3.06 6.88
C LEU A 74 -12.61 4.27 7.68
N THR A 75 -12.73 5.48 7.12
CA THR A 75 -12.35 6.72 7.81
C THR A 75 -13.25 6.97 9.02
N SER A 76 -14.54 6.62 8.93
CA SER A 76 -15.52 6.84 10.01
C SER A 76 -15.38 5.90 11.21
N VAL A 77 -14.71 4.76 11.03
CA VAL A 77 -14.55 3.72 12.05
C VAL A 77 -13.11 3.58 12.54
N GLU A 78 -12.26 4.52 12.12
CA GLU A 78 -10.89 4.52 12.54
C GLU A 78 -10.75 5.08 13.96
N PRO A 79 -9.96 4.44 14.85
CA PRO A 79 -9.71 4.98 16.18
C PRO A 79 -9.08 6.39 16.12
N PRO A 80 -9.49 7.32 17.00
CA PRO A 80 -8.89 8.65 17.06
C PRO A 80 -7.45 8.60 17.59
N GLU A 81 -7.17 7.70 18.53
CA GLU A 81 -5.85 7.46 19.11
C GLU A 81 -5.23 6.20 18.50
N LEU A 82 -3.95 6.26 18.13
CA LEU A 82 -3.22 5.19 17.44
C LEU A 82 -2.13 4.58 18.33
N ASP A 83 -2.49 4.24 19.57
CA ASP A 83 -1.56 3.65 20.54
C ASP A 83 -1.16 2.20 20.19
N ASP A 84 -2.03 1.47 19.49
CA ASP A 84 -1.75 0.10 19.03
C ASP A 84 -1.00 0.11 17.68
N LEU A 85 0.14 -0.59 17.63
CA LEU A 85 0.99 -0.67 16.44
C LEU A 85 0.25 -1.24 15.21
N ASN A 86 -0.71 -2.15 15.39
CA ASN A 86 -1.52 -2.65 14.28
C ASN A 86 -2.42 -1.53 13.74
N ASP A 87 -2.99 -0.70 14.61
CA ASP A 87 -3.86 0.39 14.17
C ASP A 87 -3.06 1.45 13.41
N GLN A 88 -1.79 1.70 13.79
CA GLN A 88 -0.86 2.50 13.00
C GLN A 88 -0.59 1.90 11.60
N VAL A 89 -0.33 0.59 11.51
CA VAL A 89 -0.15 -0.10 10.22
C VAL A 89 -1.41 -0.03 9.35
N LEU A 90 -2.60 -0.15 9.96
CA LEU A 90 -3.87 -0.04 9.25
C LEU A 90 -4.13 1.40 8.76
N ARG A 91 -3.80 2.44 9.53
CA ARG A 91 -3.81 3.85 9.06
C ARG A 91 -2.94 4.01 7.83
N MET A 92 -1.68 3.55 7.90
CA MET A 92 -0.74 3.67 6.79
C MET A 92 -1.24 2.95 5.54
N ARG A 93 -1.74 1.72 5.69
CA ARG A 93 -2.31 0.98 4.56
C ARG A 93 -3.45 1.75 3.89
N ARG A 94 -4.37 2.34 4.67
CA ARG A 94 -5.48 3.12 4.13
C ARG A 94 -4.99 4.32 3.33
N LEU A 95 -4.00 5.06 3.85
CA LEU A 95 -3.43 6.22 3.16
C LEU A 95 -2.73 5.83 1.84
N ILE A 96 -1.95 4.75 1.87
CA ILE A 96 -1.30 4.18 0.67
C ILE A 96 -2.33 3.76 -0.38
N LEU A 97 -3.41 3.08 0.04
CA LEU A 97 -4.51 2.72 -0.85
C LEU A 97 -5.17 3.96 -1.46
N SER A 98 -5.45 5.00 -0.66
CA SER A 98 -6.03 6.25 -1.16
C SER A 98 -5.13 6.92 -2.21
N ALA A 99 -3.82 7.00 -1.96
CA ALA A 99 -2.89 7.60 -2.90
C ALA A 99 -2.84 6.82 -4.21
N ARG A 100 -2.80 5.48 -4.13
CA ARG A 100 -2.82 4.59 -5.29
C ARG A 100 -4.09 4.73 -6.12
N ILE A 101 -5.25 4.92 -5.50
CA ILE A 101 -6.51 5.14 -6.23
C ILE A 101 -6.41 6.37 -7.13
N GLU A 102 -5.99 7.53 -6.60
CA GLU A 102 -5.87 8.74 -7.43
C GLU A 102 -4.75 8.59 -8.47
N HIS A 103 -3.67 7.89 -8.12
CA HIS A 103 -2.59 7.59 -9.05
C HIS A 103 -3.06 6.73 -10.23
N GLU A 104 -3.86 5.69 -9.97
CA GLU A 104 -4.49 4.84 -11.01
C GLU A 104 -5.54 5.62 -11.83
N ARG A 105 -6.15 6.67 -11.27
CA ARG A 105 -7.02 7.61 -12.00
C ARG A 105 -6.24 8.60 -12.88
N LEU A 106 -4.90 8.54 -12.89
CA LEU A 106 -4.02 9.52 -13.54
C LEU A 106 -4.18 10.95 -12.99
N ARG A 107 -4.71 11.06 -11.77
CA ARG A 107 -4.86 12.30 -11.00
C ARG A 107 -3.60 12.52 -10.17
N PHE A 108 -2.51 12.78 -10.87
CA PHE A 108 -1.16 12.75 -10.31
C PHE A 108 -0.90 13.87 -9.30
N ASP A 109 -1.58 15.01 -9.42
CA ASP A 109 -1.50 16.10 -8.48
C ASP A 109 -2.18 15.75 -7.15
N GLU A 110 -3.40 15.19 -7.17
CA GLU A 110 -4.03 14.69 -5.95
C GLU A 110 -3.26 13.50 -5.37
N ALA A 111 -2.79 12.57 -6.21
CA ALA A 111 -1.97 11.45 -5.75
C ALA A 111 -0.71 11.94 -5.04
N LEU A 112 0.00 12.94 -5.59
CA LEU A 112 1.19 13.52 -4.99
C LEU A 112 0.89 14.15 -3.61
N GLN A 113 -0.22 14.89 -3.48
CA GLN A 113 -0.64 15.46 -2.20
C GLN A 113 -0.89 14.36 -1.16
N ILE A 114 -1.57 13.28 -1.55
CA ILE A 114 -1.85 12.17 -0.64
C ILE A 114 -0.54 11.42 -0.29
N TRP A 115 0.38 11.22 -1.24
CA TRP A 115 1.68 10.61 -0.95
C TRP A 115 2.51 11.44 0.03
N GLN A 116 2.55 12.76 -0.13
CA GLN A 116 3.21 13.67 0.80
C GLN A 116 2.60 13.60 2.20
N LEU A 117 1.27 13.62 2.31
CA LEU A 117 0.56 13.43 3.58
C LEU A 117 0.88 12.06 4.19
N THR A 118 0.94 11.02 3.37
CA THR A 118 1.27 9.65 3.78
C THR A 118 2.67 9.58 4.38
N LEU A 119 3.65 10.21 3.73
CA LEU A 119 5.03 10.30 4.22
C LEU A 119 5.13 11.08 5.54
N GLN A 120 4.46 12.24 5.63
CA GLN A 120 4.40 13.04 6.87
C GLN A 120 3.76 12.26 8.01
N THR A 121 2.67 11.54 7.72
CA THR A 121 2.00 10.68 8.71
C THR A 121 2.92 9.55 9.17
N MET A 122 3.63 8.90 8.23
CA MET A 122 4.56 7.81 8.54
C MET A 122 5.61 8.23 9.58
N GLN A 123 6.14 9.45 9.48
CA GLN A 123 7.14 9.98 10.41
C GLN A 123 6.60 10.17 11.85
N GLN A 124 5.30 10.28 12.03
CA GLN A 124 4.68 10.45 13.35
C GLN A 124 4.41 9.10 14.05
N LEU A 125 4.24 8.02 13.27
CA LEU A 125 3.88 6.70 13.77
C LEU A 125 5.11 5.96 14.30
N SER A 126 5.04 5.48 15.55
CA SER A 126 6.19 4.87 16.24
C SER A 126 6.68 3.58 15.58
N ILE A 127 5.78 2.78 15.00
CA ILE A 127 6.18 1.55 14.30
C ILE A 127 7.02 1.86 13.05
N PHE A 128 6.72 2.95 12.34
CA PHE A 128 7.41 3.32 11.10
C PHE A 128 8.69 4.14 11.33
N ARG A 129 8.84 4.78 12.50
CA ARG A 129 10.10 5.39 12.91
C ARG A 129 11.17 4.38 13.31
N SER A 130 10.75 3.20 13.76
CA SER A 130 11.66 2.17 14.29
C SER A 130 11.82 0.96 13.37
N ARG A 131 10.88 0.74 12.45
CA ARG A 131 10.82 -0.39 11.50
C ARG A 131 10.19 0.09 10.20
N HIS A 132 10.27 -0.71 9.14
CA HIS A 132 9.55 -0.45 7.89
C HIS A 132 10.00 0.80 7.11
N GLY A 133 11.28 1.17 7.21
CA GLY A 133 11.87 2.26 6.41
C GLY A 133 11.72 2.02 4.90
N TRP A 134 11.70 0.75 4.47
CA TRP A 134 11.38 0.35 3.09
C TRP A 134 10.06 0.93 2.54
N THR A 135 9.05 1.10 3.40
CA THR A 135 7.77 1.71 2.98
C THR A 135 7.97 3.14 2.50
N ALA A 136 8.88 3.90 3.12
CA ALA A 136 9.20 5.27 2.70
C ALA A 136 9.84 5.31 1.31
N ALA A 137 10.71 4.34 0.97
CA ALA A 137 11.28 4.23 -0.37
C ALA A 137 10.18 4.10 -1.43
N ILE A 138 9.18 3.23 -1.20
CA ILE A 138 8.07 3.06 -2.14
C ILE A 138 7.22 4.34 -2.25
N ILE A 139 6.99 5.05 -1.15
CA ILE A 139 6.27 6.34 -1.18
C ILE A 139 7.03 7.36 -2.04
N TYR A 140 8.34 7.51 -1.84
CA TYR A 140 9.17 8.40 -2.65
C TYR A 140 9.21 8.01 -4.14
N LEU A 141 9.29 6.71 -4.47
CA LEU A 141 9.20 6.25 -5.86
C LEU A 141 7.84 6.56 -6.49
N SER A 142 6.77 6.46 -5.71
CA SER A 142 5.41 6.80 -6.16
C SER A 142 5.27 8.31 -6.39
N MET A 143 5.87 9.14 -5.53
CA MET A 143 5.96 10.60 -5.72
C MET A 143 6.78 10.94 -6.97
N ALA A 144 7.95 10.30 -7.15
CA ALA A 144 8.80 10.49 -8.32
C ALA A 144 8.04 10.20 -9.61
N HIS A 145 7.31 9.09 -9.64
CA HIS A 145 6.48 8.71 -10.77
C HIS A 145 5.41 9.78 -11.07
N ALA A 146 4.65 10.21 -10.06
CA ALA A 146 3.61 11.22 -10.24
C ALA A 146 4.20 12.56 -10.74
N GLN A 147 5.33 13.00 -10.19
CA GLN A 147 6.02 14.24 -10.60
C GLN A 147 6.51 14.18 -12.05
N ILE A 148 7.14 13.07 -12.46
CA ILE A 148 7.57 12.85 -13.84
C ILE A 148 6.37 12.84 -14.79
N ALA A 149 5.27 12.18 -14.41
CA ALA A 149 4.06 12.13 -15.22
C ALA A 149 3.41 13.52 -15.42
N MET A 150 3.60 14.44 -14.46
CA MET A 150 3.19 15.84 -14.58
C MET A 150 4.21 16.73 -15.31
N GLY A 151 5.35 16.18 -15.76
CA GLY A 151 6.42 16.91 -16.44
C GLY A 151 7.43 17.60 -15.50
N ASP A 152 7.30 17.43 -14.18
CA ASP A 152 8.26 17.94 -13.20
C ASP A 152 9.37 16.89 -12.94
N THR A 153 10.21 16.69 -13.95
CA THR A 153 11.34 15.74 -13.87
C THR A 153 12.35 16.14 -12.79
N ALA A 154 12.49 17.42 -12.46
CA ALA A 154 13.44 17.90 -11.47
C ALA A 154 13.04 17.45 -10.05
N SER A 155 11.79 17.69 -9.65
CA SER A 155 11.28 17.18 -8.37
C SER A 155 11.18 15.66 -8.39
N GLY A 156 10.80 15.08 -9.53
CA GLY A 156 10.80 13.63 -9.74
C GLY A 156 12.15 12.99 -9.47
N ARG A 157 13.24 13.62 -9.92
CA ARG A 157 14.60 13.17 -9.66
C ARG A 157 14.97 13.26 -8.19
N GLN A 158 14.60 14.34 -7.50
CA GLN A 158 14.86 14.48 -6.06
C GLN A 158 14.16 13.37 -5.26
N SER A 159 12.89 13.11 -5.55
CA SER A 159 12.15 12.01 -4.91
C SER A 159 12.77 10.65 -5.22
N TRP A 160 13.21 10.43 -6.47
CA TRP A 160 13.90 9.20 -6.87
C TRP A 160 15.20 8.98 -6.09
N ASP A 161 16.07 9.99 -6.02
CA ASP A 161 17.35 9.89 -5.33
C ASP A 161 17.15 9.61 -3.82
N ALA A 162 16.14 10.24 -3.20
CA ALA A 162 15.75 9.95 -1.82
C ALA A 162 15.28 8.50 -1.63
N ALA A 163 14.52 7.95 -2.58
CA ALA A 163 14.13 6.55 -2.54
C ALA A 163 15.31 5.59 -2.67
N VAL A 164 16.27 5.88 -3.56
CA VAL A 164 17.46 5.06 -3.78
C VAL A 164 18.32 5.02 -2.52
N GLU A 165 18.52 6.16 -1.85
CA GLU A 165 19.29 6.24 -0.59
C GLU A 165 18.69 5.30 0.48
N ILE A 166 17.36 5.32 0.62
CA ILE A 166 16.66 4.42 1.54
C ILE A 166 16.78 2.97 1.05
N ALA A 167 16.60 2.72 -0.24
CA ALA A 167 16.59 1.36 -0.78
C ALA A 167 17.94 0.63 -0.68
N MET A 168 19.04 1.38 -0.58
CA MET A 168 20.39 0.86 -0.37
C MET A 168 20.70 0.54 1.10
N SER A 169 19.93 1.08 2.06
CA SER A 169 20.19 0.93 3.50
C SER A 169 19.15 0.09 4.22
N GLU A 170 17.90 0.14 3.75
CA GLU A 170 16.78 -0.59 4.32
C GLU A 170 16.63 -1.98 3.69
N ARG A 171 16.20 -2.95 4.50
CA ARG A 171 15.86 -4.29 4.01
C ARG A 171 14.55 -4.23 3.22
N PHE A 172 14.51 -4.92 2.07
CA PHE A 172 13.26 -5.10 1.33
C PHE A 172 12.19 -5.83 2.17
N GLU A 173 10.98 -5.27 2.26
CA GLU A 173 9.89 -5.75 3.12
C GLU A 173 8.54 -5.85 2.42
N TYR A 174 7.71 -6.79 2.89
CA TYR A 174 6.38 -7.10 2.39
C TYR A 174 5.30 -6.78 3.43
N VAL A 175 5.28 -5.54 3.92
CA VAL A 175 4.37 -5.10 5.00
C VAL A 175 2.92 -5.04 4.52
N PHE A 176 2.72 -4.53 3.30
CA PHE A 176 1.43 -4.36 2.67
C PHE A 176 1.33 -5.24 1.42
N PRO A 177 0.23 -5.99 1.25
CA PRO A 177 0.00 -6.75 0.03
C PRO A 177 0.06 -5.84 -1.20
N VAL A 178 0.52 -6.38 -2.33
CA VAL A 178 0.59 -5.74 -3.66
C VAL A 178 1.61 -4.60 -3.74
N LEU A 179 1.91 -3.93 -2.63
CA LEU A 179 2.72 -2.72 -2.62
C LEU A 179 4.16 -2.95 -3.12
N ALA A 180 4.84 -3.96 -2.56
CA ALA A 180 6.21 -4.27 -2.92
C ALA A 180 6.32 -5.25 -4.13
N THR A 181 5.23 -5.95 -4.44
CA THR A 181 5.18 -7.04 -5.43
C THR A 181 4.62 -6.65 -6.78
N VAL A 182 3.68 -5.71 -6.84
CA VAL A 182 3.00 -5.29 -8.07
C VAL A 182 3.14 -3.79 -8.27
N TRP A 183 2.79 -3.00 -7.26
CA TRP A 183 2.81 -1.54 -7.35
C TRP A 183 4.23 -1.00 -7.59
N LEU A 184 5.20 -1.45 -6.80
CA LEU A 184 6.60 -1.08 -6.97
C LEU A 184 7.10 -1.37 -8.39
N GLN A 185 6.74 -2.55 -8.92
CA GLN A 185 7.14 -2.97 -10.26
C GLN A 185 6.61 -2.03 -11.34
N LYS A 186 5.34 -1.63 -11.20
CA LYS A 186 4.69 -0.67 -12.09
C LYS A 186 5.41 0.67 -12.08
N VAL A 187 5.50 1.32 -10.91
CA VAL A 187 6.04 2.70 -10.84
C VAL A 187 7.51 2.76 -11.24
N VAL A 188 8.31 1.78 -10.86
CA VAL A 188 9.74 1.73 -11.23
C VAL A 188 9.90 1.42 -12.71
N GLY A 189 9.13 0.48 -13.25
CA GLY A 189 9.14 0.15 -14.68
C GLY A 189 8.74 1.34 -15.55
N GLU A 190 7.69 2.08 -15.18
CA GLU A 190 7.22 3.27 -15.91
C GLU A 190 8.25 4.42 -15.83
N ILE A 191 8.91 4.63 -14.68
CA ILE A 191 10.01 5.59 -14.56
C ILE A 191 11.20 5.16 -15.44
N TYR A 192 11.58 3.88 -15.44
CA TYR A 192 12.68 3.41 -16.27
C TYR A 192 12.37 3.56 -17.75
N GLN A 193 11.16 3.21 -18.20
CA GLN A 193 10.76 3.36 -19.60
C GLN A 193 10.82 4.82 -20.07
N SER A 194 10.48 5.77 -19.20
CA SER A 194 10.46 7.20 -19.53
C SER A 194 11.80 7.91 -19.33
N GLN A 195 12.58 7.55 -18.31
CA GLN A 195 13.79 8.26 -17.90
C GLN A 195 15.08 7.43 -17.97
N GLY A 196 14.99 6.10 -18.09
CA GLY A 196 16.12 5.18 -18.07
C GLY A 196 16.79 5.04 -16.71
N TRP A 197 16.13 5.42 -15.61
CA TRP A 197 16.72 5.39 -14.26
C TRP A 197 16.59 4.00 -13.62
N PRO A 198 17.71 3.30 -13.34
CA PRO A 198 17.66 1.98 -12.75
C PRO A 198 17.51 2.05 -11.24
N LEU A 199 16.68 1.17 -10.65
CA LEU A 199 16.57 1.04 -9.20
C LEU A 199 17.38 -0.17 -8.72
N ARG A 200 18.24 0.03 -7.72
CA ARG A 200 18.93 -1.07 -7.03
C ARG A 200 18.35 -1.24 -5.65
N VAL A 201 18.03 -2.48 -5.27
CA VAL A 201 17.41 -2.79 -3.99
C VAL A 201 18.17 -3.92 -3.29
N MET A 202 18.40 -3.77 -1.99
CA MET A 202 19.05 -4.80 -1.19
C MET A 202 18.06 -5.91 -0.82
N LEU A 203 18.23 -7.11 -1.39
CA LEU A 203 17.38 -8.25 -1.05
C LEU A 203 17.73 -8.83 0.33
N PRO A 204 16.74 -9.44 1.03
CA PRO A 204 16.99 -10.16 2.27
C PRO A 204 18.05 -11.26 2.09
N GLY A 205 19.12 -11.23 2.89
CA GLY A 205 20.19 -12.24 2.84
C GLY A 205 21.55 -11.74 2.33
N GLY A 206 21.68 -10.45 1.98
CA GLY A 206 22.96 -9.74 1.92
C GLY A 206 23.91 -10.07 0.76
N LYS A 207 23.45 -10.75 -0.29
CA LYS A 207 24.33 -11.19 -1.40
C LYS A 207 23.85 -10.88 -2.83
N SER A 208 22.70 -10.23 -3.02
CA SER A 208 22.27 -9.83 -4.36
C SER A 208 21.43 -8.56 -4.30
N ASP A 209 21.94 -7.51 -4.94
CA ASP A 209 21.14 -6.34 -5.28
C ASP A 209 20.26 -6.71 -6.48
N LEU A 210 18.95 -6.58 -6.35
CA LEU A 210 18.07 -6.64 -7.52
C LEU A 210 18.15 -5.30 -8.22
N THR A 211 18.59 -5.33 -9.48
CA THR A 211 18.57 -4.14 -10.34
C THR A 211 17.33 -4.22 -11.22
N TRP A 212 16.43 -3.27 -11.02
CA TRP A 212 15.34 -3.01 -11.93
C TRP A 212 15.90 -2.22 -13.12
N LEU A 213 15.90 -2.86 -14.28
CA LEU A 213 16.13 -2.26 -15.59
C LEU A 213 14.75 -2.12 -16.21
#